data_AF-A0A444WU86-F1
#
_entry.id   AF-A0A444WU86-F1
#
_cell.length_a   1.000
_cell.length_b   1.000
_cell.length_c   1.000
_cell.angle_alpha   90.00
_cell.angle_beta   90.00
_cell.angle_gamma   90.00
#
_symmetry.space_group_name_H-M   'P 1'
#
loop_
_entity.id
_entity.type
_entity.pdbx_description
1 polymer ?
#
loop_
_entity_poly.entity_id
_entity_poly.type
_entity_poly.pdbx_seq_one_letter_code
_entity_poly.pdbx_strand_id
1 'polypeptide(L)'
;MTVFKDEDGMAYLIYSSEDNSELHIGPLTEDYLNVTPTMRRILVGQHREAPALFKHRGTYYMITSGCTGWAPNEALAHAADSVLGPWETIGNPCIVGNNMFRLTTFFAQSTFVLPLPGFQGLFIFMADRWNPADLRDSRYVWLPLVVAGPVDQPLEYTFEFPLWSRVSIYWHRKWRLPQGWTGLKLFM
;
A
#
# COMPACT_ATOMS: atom_id res chain seq x y z
N MET A 1 -10.46 2.24 -4.64
CA MET A 1 -10.14 0.97 -5.34
C MET A 1 -8.77 1.10 -5.96
N THR A 2 -8.12 -0.02 -6.30
CA THR A 2 -6.88 -0.07 -7.07
C THR A 2 -6.85 -1.32 -7.95
N VAL A 3 -5.92 -1.34 -8.91
CA VAL A 3 -5.63 -2.50 -9.75
C VAL A 3 -4.19 -2.92 -9.57
N PHE A 4 -3.94 -4.23 -9.66
CA PHE A 4 -2.60 -4.79 -9.63
C PHE A 4 -2.46 -5.85 -10.72
N LYS A 5 -1.41 -5.75 -11.52
CA LYS A 5 -1.05 -6.77 -12.51
C LYS A 5 0.19 -7.51 -12.02
N ASP A 6 0.06 -8.81 -11.85
CA ASP A 6 1.14 -9.67 -11.41
C ASP A 6 2.05 -10.08 -12.58
N GLU A 7 3.21 -10.63 -12.24
CA GLU A 7 4.25 -11.05 -13.17
C GLU A 7 3.83 -12.23 -14.05
N ASP A 8 2.81 -13.00 -13.64
CA ASP A 8 2.20 -14.07 -14.43
C ASP A 8 1.20 -13.56 -15.49
N GLY A 9 0.94 -12.25 -15.52
CA GLY A 9 0.03 -11.58 -16.44
C GLY A 9 -1.41 -11.44 -15.93
N MET A 10 -1.75 -12.07 -14.79
CA MET A 10 -3.06 -11.92 -14.16
C MET A 10 -3.21 -10.53 -13.56
N ALA A 11 -4.36 -9.90 -13.76
CA ALA A 11 -4.70 -8.63 -13.15
C ALA A 11 -5.79 -8.82 -12.11
N TYR A 12 -5.74 -8.01 -11.05
CA TYR A 12 -6.62 -8.08 -9.90
C TYR A 12 -7.22 -6.71 -9.61
N LEU A 13 -8.49 -6.69 -9.23
CA LEU A 13 -9.17 -5.51 -8.71
C LEU A 13 -9.28 -5.62 -7.18
N ILE A 14 -8.99 -4.52 -6.49
CA ILE A 14 -9.09 -4.42 -5.04
C ILE A 14 -9.93 -3.19 -4.68
N TYR A 15 -10.98 -3.38 -3.88
CA TYR A 15 -11.86 -2.27 -3.49
C TYR A 15 -12.48 -2.48 -2.12
N SER A 16 -12.84 -1.38 -1.46
CA SER A 16 -13.58 -1.37 -0.20
C SER A 16 -15.03 -1.73 -0.45
N SER A 17 -15.62 -2.59 0.37
CA SER A 17 -16.98 -3.12 0.22
C SER A 17 -17.67 -3.29 1.57
N GLU A 18 -18.95 -3.71 1.54
CA GLU A 18 -19.81 -3.90 2.73
C GLU A 18 -19.72 -2.70 3.69
N ASP A 19 -20.18 -1.52 3.22
CA ASP A 19 -20.11 -0.24 3.96
C ASP A 19 -18.71 0.13 4.47
N ASN A 20 -17.70 -0.15 3.64
CA ASN A 20 -16.29 0.02 3.98
C ASN A 20 -15.84 -0.76 5.22
N SER A 21 -16.49 -1.87 5.54
CA SER A 21 -16.06 -2.75 6.63
C SER A 21 -14.86 -3.61 6.26
N GLU A 22 -14.70 -3.91 4.97
CA GLU A 22 -13.73 -4.87 4.47
C GLU A 22 -13.26 -4.53 3.04
N LEU A 23 -12.22 -5.22 2.58
CA LEU A 23 -11.80 -5.16 1.18
C LEU A 23 -12.20 -6.44 0.44
N HIS A 24 -12.61 -6.27 -0.82
CA HIS A 24 -12.78 -7.37 -1.76
C HIS A 24 -11.61 -7.37 -2.76
N ILE A 25 -11.12 -8.56 -3.08
CA ILE A 25 -10.04 -8.78 -4.03
C ILE A 25 -10.36 -9.97 -4.94
N GLY A 26 -10.11 -9.82 -6.24
CA GLY A 26 -10.24 -10.93 -7.17
C GLY A 26 -9.69 -10.63 -8.57
N PRO A 27 -9.51 -11.68 -9.39
CA PRO A 27 -8.96 -11.54 -10.72
C PRO A 27 -9.94 -10.86 -11.67
N LEU A 28 -9.38 -10.10 -12.61
CA LEU A 28 -10.06 -9.58 -13.78
C LEU A 28 -10.12 -10.64 -14.89
N THR A 29 -11.07 -10.49 -15.81
CA THR A 29 -11.09 -11.23 -17.09
C THR A 29 -9.86 -10.91 -17.93
N GLU A 30 -9.54 -11.74 -18.93
CA GLU A 30 -8.33 -11.59 -19.76
C GLU A 30 -8.25 -10.24 -20.50
N ASP A 31 -9.41 -9.65 -20.84
CA ASP A 31 -9.52 -8.32 -21.47
C ASP A 31 -9.47 -7.16 -20.45
N TYR A 32 -9.41 -7.49 -19.16
CA TYR A 32 -9.42 -6.57 -18.01
C TYR A 32 -10.69 -5.70 -17.90
N LEU A 33 -11.77 -6.06 -18.58
CA LEU A 33 -13.01 -5.27 -18.60
C LEU A 33 -14.06 -5.74 -17.58
N ASN A 34 -13.86 -6.90 -16.94
CA ASN A 34 -14.77 -7.42 -15.93
C ASN A 34 -14.01 -8.17 -14.81
N VAL A 35 -14.71 -8.45 -13.71
CA VAL A 35 -14.21 -9.33 -12.65
C VAL A 35 -14.60 -10.78 -12.93
N THR A 36 -13.77 -11.71 -12.49
CA THR A 36 -14.14 -13.12 -12.46
C THR A 36 -15.05 -13.41 -11.25
N PRO A 37 -15.76 -14.56 -11.20
CA PRO A 37 -16.54 -14.95 -10.04
C PRO A 37 -15.71 -15.23 -8.77
N THR A 38 -14.38 -15.31 -8.89
CA THR A 38 -13.47 -15.66 -7.79
C THR A 38 -13.08 -14.42 -6.99
N MET A 39 -13.99 -13.96 -6.13
CA MET A 39 -13.72 -12.86 -5.19
C MET A 39 -13.43 -13.38 -3.77
N ARG A 40 -12.47 -12.75 -3.09
CA ARG A 40 -12.16 -12.97 -1.67
C ARG A 40 -12.46 -11.71 -0.87
N ARG A 41 -12.98 -11.91 0.34
CA ARG A 41 -13.09 -10.88 1.38
C ARG A 41 -11.83 -10.93 2.22
N ILE A 42 -11.17 -9.79 2.40
CA ILE A 42 -9.92 -9.66 3.17
C ILE A 42 -10.05 -8.48 4.14
N LEU A 43 -9.27 -8.51 5.23
CA LEU A 43 -9.28 -7.48 6.27
C LEU A 43 -10.71 -7.18 6.80
N VAL A 44 -11.49 -8.25 7.00
CA VAL A 44 -12.91 -8.16 7.38
C VAL A 44 -13.08 -7.46 8.73
N GLY A 45 -13.95 -6.45 8.77
CA GLY A 45 -14.24 -5.66 9.98
C GLY A 45 -13.12 -4.70 10.39
N GLN A 46 -12.06 -4.56 9.61
CA GLN A 46 -10.93 -3.69 9.94
C GLN A 46 -11.12 -2.25 9.43
N HIS A 47 -12.16 -1.98 8.64
CA HIS A 47 -12.47 -0.65 8.10
C HIS A 47 -11.30 0.04 7.40
N ARG A 48 -10.68 -0.69 6.46
CA ARG A 48 -9.53 -0.22 5.67
C ARG A 48 -9.98 0.27 4.30
N GLU A 49 -9.36 1.33 3.82
CA GLU A 49 -9.61 1.96 2.53
C GLU A 49 -8.31 2.34 1.81
N ALA A 50 -8.43 2.97 0.64
CA ALA A 50 -7.31 3.48 -0.16
C ALA A 50 -6.15 2.47 -0.37
N PRO A 51 -6.43 1.23 -0.84
CA PRO A 51 -5.42 0.20 -0.99
C PRO A 51 -4.38 0.56 -2.06
N ALA A 52 -3.10 0.41 -1.71
CA ALA A 52 -1.97 0.55 -2.62
C ALA A 52 -1.11 -0.72 -2.57
N LEU A 53 -1.36 -1.63 -3.53
CA LEU A 53 -0.76 -2.96 -3.58
C LEU A 53 0.50 -2.98 -4.45
N PHE A 54 1.53 -3.68 -4.00
CA PHE A 54 2.79 -3.87 -4.71
C PHE A 54 3.42 -5.21 -4.33
N LYS A 55 4.42 -5.66 -5.10
CA LYS A 55 5.10 -6.94 -4.89
C LYS A 55 6.59 -6.74 -4.68
N HIS A 56 7.19 -7.51 -3.78
CA HIS A 56 8.63 -7.55 -3.58
C HIS A 56 9.10 -8.97 -3.25
N ARG A 57 10.01 -9.53 -4.06
CA ARG A 57 10.65 -10.85 -3.83
C ARG A 57 9.65 -11.99 -3.55
N GLY A 58 8.56 -12.02 -4.31
CA GLY A 58 7.51 -13.05 -4.18
C GLY A 58 6.44 -12.74 -3.13
N THR A 59 6.67 -11.78 -2.23
CA THR A 59 5.68 -11.34 -1.23
C THR A 59 4.86 -10.18 -1.77
N TYR A 60 3.55 -10.21 -1.51
CA TYR A 60 2.63 -9.13 -1.81
C TYR A 60 2.50 -8.24 -0.58
N TYR A 61 2.53 -6.94 -0.82
CA TYR A 61 2.38 -5.91 0.20
C TYR A 61 1.25 -4.98 -0.19
N MET A 62 0.52 -4.48 0.80
CA MET A 62 -0.54 -3.51 0.58
C MET A 62 -0.51 -2.47 1.70
N ILE A 63 -0.55 -1.20 1.31
CA ILE A 63 -0.75 -0.09 2.26
C ILE A 63 -2.21 0.34 2.16
N THR A 64 -2.86 0.53 3.31
CA THR A 64 -4.24 1.03 3.41
C THR A 64 -4.32 2.16 4.42
N SER A 65 -5.33 3.02 4.31
CA SER A 65 -5.74 3.96 5.37
C SER A 65 -6.98 3.45 6.11
N GLY A 66 -7.31 4.04 7.26
CA GLY A 66 -8.59 3.83 7.93
C GLY A 66 -9.69 4.73 7.35
N CYS A 67 -10.96 4.45 7.66
CA CYS A 67 -12.11 5.20 7.17
C CYS A 67 -12.48 6.38 8.09
N THR A 68 -11.91 7.57 7.84
CA THR A 68 -12.19 8.79 8.65
C THR A 68 -12.60 10.01 7.80
N GLY A 69 -13.18 9.75 6.62
CA GLY A 69 -13.55 10.79 5.67
C GLY A 69 -12.32 11.56 5.21
N TRP A 70 -12.32 12.89 5.40
CA TRP A 70 -11.21 13.75 4.98
C TRP A 70 -10.07 13.86 5.99
N ALA A 71 -10.29 13.43 7.24
CA ALA A 71 -9.26 13.51 8.26
C ALA A 71 -8.16 12.48 7.95
N PRO A 72 -6.88 12.88 7.90
CA PRO A 72 -5.79 11.92 7.73
C PRO A 72 -5.66 11.03 8.97
N ASN A 73 -5.26 9.79 8.76
CA ASN A 73 -5.20 8.76 9.80
C ASN A 73 -3.99 7.84 9.60
N GLU A 74 -3.88 6.84 10.47
CA GLU A 74 -2.80 5.87 10.47
C GLU A 74 -2.91 4.91 9.27
N ALA A 75 -1.88 4.93 8.43
CA ALA A 75 -1.66 3.89 7.44
C ALA A 75 -1.25 2.59 8.12
N LEU A 76 -1.72 1.48 7.56
CA LEU A 76 -1.30 0.13 7.94
C LEU A 76 -0.76 -0.57 6.71
N ALA A 77 0.37 -1.25 6.88
CA ALA A 77 0.92 -2.17 5.89
C ALA A 77 0.44 -3.59 6.19
N HIS A 78 0.23 -4.35 5.11
CA HIS A 78 -0.21 -5.74 5.14
C HIS A 78 0.67 -6.56 4.21
N ALA A 79 0.87 -7.83 4.52
CA ALA A 79 1.67 -8.78 3.73
C ALA A 79 0.92 -10.09 3.47
N ALA A 80 1.22 -10.74 2.34
CA ALA A 80 0.69 -12.05 1.98
C ALA A 80 1.63 -12.79 1.01
N ASP A 81 1.58 -14.12 1.02
CA ASP A 81 2.26 -14.97 0.03
C ASP A 81 1.46 -15.12 -1.29
N SER A 82 0.18 -14.73 -1.28
CA SER A 82 -0.70 -14.75 -2.45
C SER A 82 -1.54 -13.48 -2.49
N VAL A 83 -1.79 -12.96 -3.69
CA VAL A 83 -2.67 -11.78 -3.90
C VAL A 83 -4.03 -12.01 -3.23
N LEU A 84 -4.59 -13.22 -3.34
CA LEU A 84 -5.89 -13.57 -2.76
C LEU A 84 -5.86 -13.81 -1.24
N GLY A 85 -4.71 -13.62 -0.60
CA GLY A 85 -4.49 -13.80 0.83
C GLY A 85 -4.13 -15.24 1.23
N PRO A 86 -4.11 -15.54 2.55
CA PRO A 86 -4.49 -14.64 3.64
C PRO A 86 -3.56 -13.43 3.78
N TRP A 87 -4.11 -12.30 4.25
CA TRP A 87 -3.37 -11.06 4.48
C TRP A 87 -3.14 -10.84 5.97
N GLU A 88 -1.91 -10.51 6.33
CA GLU A 88 -1.49 -10.22 7.70
C GLU A 88 -1.11 -8.75 7.83
N THR A 89 -1.62 -8.08 8.87
CA THR A 89 -1.26 -6.69 9.17
C THR A 89 0.08 -6.63 9.89
N ILE A 90 1.04 -5.90 9.32
CA ILE A 90 2.41 -5.80 9.84
C ILE A 90 2.72 -4.44 10.50
N GLY A 91 1.70 -3.61 10.70
CA GLY A 91 1.76 -2.36 11.47
C GLY A 91 1.90 -1.09 10.62
N ASN A 92 2.22 0.02 11.29
CA ASN A 92 2.32 1.34 10.66
C ASN A 92 3.66 1.52 9.90
N PRO A 93 3.64 1.72 8.57
CA PRO A 93 4.87 1.87 7.78
C PRO A 93 5.51 3.26 7.89
N CYS A 94 4.85 4.25 8.50
CA CYS A 94 5.39 5.60 8.67
C CYS A 94 6.34 5.64 9.88
N ILE A 95 7.65 5.59 9.63
CA ILE A 95 8.64 5.33 10.71
C ILE A 95 9.45 6.56 11.16
N VAL A 96 9.42 7.65 10.38
CA VAL A 96 10.19 8.87 10.68
C VAL A 96 9.23 10.03 10.98
N GLY A 97 9.55 10.83 11.99
CA GLY A 97 8.78 12.02 12.37
C GLY A 97 8.16 11.88 13.77
N ASN A 98 7.54 12.97 14.25
CA ASN A 98 6.84 12.95 15.52
C ASN A 98 5.60 12.02 15.46
N ASN A 99 5.03 11.71 16.62
CA ASN A 99 3.91 10.76 16.70
C ASN A 99 2.73 11.18 15.80
N MET A 100 2.37 12.46 15.79
CA MET A 100 1.29 12.99 14.96
C MET A 100 1.55 12.74 13.47
N PHE A 101 2.77 12.99 12.98
CA PHE A 101 3.12 12.78 11.58
C PHE A 101 2.96 11.30 11.19
N ARG A 102 3.35 10.37 12.05
CA ARG A 102 3.22 8.92 11.79
C ARG A 102 1.77 8.45 11.85
N LEU A 103 0.99 8.92 12.82
CA LEU A 103 -0.42 8.58 13.00
C LEU A 103 -1.37 9.27 12.00
N THR A 104 -0.86 10.17 11.17
CA THR A 104 -1.63 10.85 10.11
C THR A 104 -1.05 10.61 8.73
N THR A 105 -0.13 9.64 8.59
CA THR A 105 0.52 9.32 7.31
C THR A 105 1.09 10.59 6.63
N PHE A 106 1.75 11.43 7.43
CA PHE A 106 2.29 12.73 7.03
C PHE A 106 1.22 13.71 6.50
N PHE A 107 0.03 13.67 7.10
CA PHE A 107 -1.17 14.38 6.67
C PHE A 107 -1.54 14.05 5.21
N ALA A 108 -1.56 12.76 4.89
CA ALA A 108 -1.87 12.27 3.55
C ALA A 108 -2.61 10.92 3.64
N GLN A 109 -3.15 10.47 2.51
CA GLN A 109 -3.81 9.18 2.35
C GLN A 109 -3.16 8.43 1.19
N SER A 110 -2.89 7.12 1.35
CA SER A 110 -2.28 6.30 0.31
C SER A 110 -3.08 6.35 -1.00
N THR A 111 -2.38 6.34 -2.14
CA THR A 111 -3.03 6.27 -3.45
C THR A 111 -2.37 5.21 -4.33
N PHE A 112 -1.04 5.13 -4.33
CA PHE A 112 -0.30 4.15 -5.13
C PHE A 112 1.09 3.89 -4.57
N VAL A 113 1.69 2.75 -4.92
CA VAL A 113 3.10 2.46 -4.69
C VAL A 113 3.76 2.17 -6.04
N LEU A 114 4.67 3.06 -6.45
CA LEU A 114 5.38 2.92 -7.72
C LEU A 114 6.69 2.15 -7.51
N PRO A 115 6.87 0.97 -8.12
CA PRO A 115 8.16 0.28 -8.11
C PRO A 115 9.23 1.09 -8.84
N LEU A 116 10.47 0.98 -8.38
CA LEU A 116 11.65 1.55 -9.04
C LEU A 116 12.50 0.43 -9.64
N PRO A 117 12.27 0.06 -10.93
CA PRO A 117 13.10 -0.93 -11.61
C PRO A 117 14.60 -0.60 -11.49
N GLY A 118 15.40 -1.62 -11.20
CA GLY A 118 16.85 -1.47 -10.96
C GLY A 118 17.23 -1.14 -9.51
N PHE A 119 16.28 -0.77 -8.65
CA PHE A 119 16.51 -0.53 -7.23
C PHE A 119 15.68 -1.50 -6.39
N GLN A 120 16.20 -2.70 -6.15
CA GLN A 120 15.49 -3.72 -5.39
C GLN A 120 15.14 -3.20 -3.98
N GLY A 121 13.89 -3.41 -3.58
CA GLY A 121 13.40 -3.05 -2.25
C GLY A 121 13.09 -1.56 -2.10
N LEU A 122 13.28 -0.75 -3.14
CA LEU A 122 12.97 0.67 -3.14
C LEU A 122 11.76 0.97 -4.04
N PHE A 123 10.85 1.76 -3.51
CA PHE A 123 9.60 2.17 -4.15
C PHE A 123 9.33 3.65 -3.87
N ILE A 124 8.41 4.25 -4.62
CA ILE A 124 7.82 5.54 -4.29
C ILE A 124 6.43 5.30 -3.70
N PHE A 125 6.28 5.62 -2.42
CA PHE A 125 4.96 5.77 -1.82
C PHE A 125 4.33 7.06 -2.32
N MET A 126 3.16 6.95 -2.95
CA MET A 126 2.38 8.07 -3.43
C MET A 126 1.12 8.20 -2.57
N ALA A 127 0.85 9.42 -2.14
CA ALA A 127 -0.29 9.76 -1.31
C ALA A 127 -0.84 11.15 -1.66
N ASP A 128 -2.11 11.35 -1.32
CA ASP A 128 -2.83 12.61 -1.51
C ASP A 128 -3.05 13.30 -0.17
N ARG A 129 -2.71 14.59 -0.13
CA ARG A 129 -3.09 15.51 0.94
C ARG A 129 -4.33 16.25 0.49
N TRP A 130 -5.48 15.72 0.91
CA TRP A 130 -6.78 16.24 0.53
C TRP A 130 -7.04 17.64 1.11
N ASN A 131 -7.55 18.53 0.25
CA ASN A 131 -8.18 19.78 0.67
C ASN A 131 -9.70 19.66 0.46
N PRO A 132 -10.48 19.35 1.51
CA PRO A 132 -11.93 19.12 1.35
C PRO A 132 -12.71 20.37 0.94
N ALA A 133 -12.16 21.57 1.14
CA ALA A 133 -12.78 22.83 0.71
C ALA A 133 -12.58 23.11 -0.79
N ASP A 134 -11.51 22.58 -1.38
CA ASP A 134 -11.21 22.68 -2.81
C ASP A 134 -10.38 21.48 -3.24
N LEU A 135 -11.04 20.42 -3.71
CA LEU A 135 -10.38 19.16 -4.06
C LEU A 135 -9.34 19.34 -5.18
N ARG A 136 -9.55 20.30 -6.08
CA ARG A 136 -8.59 20.61 -7.16
C ARG A 136 -7.28 21.18 -6.59
N ASP A 137 -7.35 21.82 -5.42
CA ASP A 137 -6.20 22.36 -4.72
C ASP A 137 -5.55 21.36 -3.74
N SER A 138 -5.93 20.09 -3.78
CA SER A 138 -5.21 19.02 -3.06
C SER A 138 -3.75 18.93 -3.55
N ARG A 139 -2.88 18.31 -2.73
CA ARG A 139 -1.44 18.21 -3.01
C ARG A 139 -0.96 16.78 -2.92
N TYR A 140 0.12 16.49 -3.62
CA TYR A 140 0.74 15.17 -3.62
C TYR A 140 1.85 15.08 -2.57
N VAL A 141 1.92 13.93 -1.91
CA VAL A 141 3.00 13.54 -1.00
C VAL A 141 3.64 12.28 -1.57
N TRP A 142 4.81 12.44 -2.17
CA TRP A 142 5.60 11.32 -2.69
C TRP A 142 6.82 11.14 -1.81
N LEU A 143 7.07 9.92 -1.35
CA LEU A 143 8.13 9.61 -0.39
C LEU A 143 8.80 8.28 -0.73
N PRO A 144 10.08 8.10 -0.37
CA PRO A 144 10.74 6.80 -0.53
C PRO A 144 10.13 5.78 0.43
N LEU A 145 9.80 4.61 -0.11
CA LEU A 145 9.38 3.42 0.61
C LEU A 145 10.44 2.34 0.44
N VAL A 146 10.87 1.74 1.54
CA VAL A 146 11.86 0.67 1.57
C VAL A 146 11.23 -0.60 2.16
N VAL A 147 11.47 -1.74 1.52
CA VAL A 147 11.19 -3.07 2.06
C VAL A 147 12.51 -3.74 2.42
N ALA A 148 12.82 -3.82 3.71
CA ALA A 148 14.08 -4.37 4.20
C ALA A 148 14.02 -4.75 5.69
N GLY A 149 14.74 -5.82 6.06
CA GLY A 149 14.86 -6.29 7.45
C GLY A 149 13.58 -6.94 7.99
N PRO A 150 13.63 -7.68 9.10
CA PRO A 150 12.44 -8.20 9.77
C PRO A 150 11.62 -7.07 10.43
N VAL A 151 10.35 -7.33 10.73
CA VAL A 151 9.49 -6.38 11.45
C VAL A 151 9.90 -6.33 12.93
N ASP A 152 10.24 -5.14 13.43
CA ASP A 152 10.73 -4.94 14.81
C ASP A 152 9.61 -4.82 15.86
N GLN A 153 8.34 -5.02 15.49
CA GLN A 153 7.20 -4.96 16.41
C GLN A 153 6.55 -6.35 16.56
N PRO A 154 6.32 -6.82 17.80
CA PRO A 154 5.54 -8.04 18.02
C PRO A 154 4.09 -7.81 17.59
N LEU A 155 3.53 -8.77 16.84
CA LEU A 155 2.09 -8.87 16.64
C LEU A 155 1.43 -9.09 18.00
N GLU A 156 0.41 -8.31 18.34
CA GLU A 156 -0.23 -8.35 19.67
C GLU A 156 -0.88 -9.70 20.03
N TYR A 157 -0.89 -10.72 19.16
CA TYR A 157 -1.57 -12.00 19.44
C TYR A 157 -0.85 -13.30 19.05
N THR A 158 0.44 -13.29 18.71
CA THR A 158 1.19 -14.54 18.50
C THR A 158 2.68 -14.35 18.81
N PHE A 159 3.24 -15.27 19.60
CA PHE A 159 4.68 -15.35 19.94
C PHE A 159 5.53 -15.84 18.74
N GLU A 160 5.18 -15.45 17.53
CA GLU A 160 5.90 -15.74 16.31
C GLU A 160 6.38 -14.41 15.70
N PHE A 161 7.69 -14.26 15.53
CA PHE A 161 8.26 -13.10 14.84
C PHE A 161 7.73 -13.08 13.40
N PRO A 162 7.30 -11.92 12.86
CA PRO A 162 6.80 -11.87 11.50
C PRO A 162 7.91 -12.32 10.53
N LEU A 163 7.61 -13.31 9.69
CA LEU A 163 8.49 -13.72 8.57
C LEU A 163 8.60 -12.62 7.50
N TRP A 164 7.73 -11.61 7.56
CA TRP A 164 7.65 -10.54 6.57
C TRP A 164 8.78 -9.54 6.71
N SER A 165 9.29 -9.08 5.56
CA SER A 165 10.18 -7.91 5.56
C SER A 165 9.39 -6.65 5.95
N ARG A 166 10.01 -5.79 6.74
CA ARG A 166 9.45 -4.51 7.19
C ARG A 166 9.26 -3.56 6.02
N VAL A 167 8.10 -2.91 5.99
CA VAL A 167 7.78 -1.81 5.07
C VAL A 167 7.99 -0.49 5.80
N SER A 168 8.82 0.40 5.24
CA SER A 168 9.21 1.66 5.87
C SER A 168 9.09 2.84 4.91
N ILE A 169 8.28 3.83 5.27
CA ILE A 169 8.13 5.10 4.55
C ILE A 169 8.85 6.18 5.33
N TYR A 170 9.75 6.88 4.65
CA TYR A 170 10.60 7.90 5.26
C TYR A 170 10.09 9.29 4.88
N TRP A 171 9.76 10.11 5.89
CA TRP A 171 9.47 11.51 5.65
C TRP A 171 10.74 12.26 5.21
N HIS A 172 10.63 13.01 4.11
CA HIS A 172 11.67 13.92 3.65
C HIS A 172 11.05 15.24 3.22
N ARG A 173 11.58 16.37 3.73
CA ARG A 173 11.17 17.71 3.27
C ARG A 173 11.54 17.94 1.80
N LYS A 174 12.66 17.36 1.36
CA LYS A 174 13.13 17.29 -0.03
C LYS A 174 13.85 15.96 -0.20
N TRP A 175 13.60 15.27 -1.30
CA TRP A 175 14.33 14.06 -1.69
C TRP A 175 14.45 13.99 -3.21
N ARG A 176 15.29 13.07 -3.68
CA ARG A 176 15.54 12.84 -5.11
C ARG A 176 15.55 11.33 -5.35
N LEU A 177 15.25 10.94 -6.58
CA LEU A 177 15.46 9.57 -7.01
C LEU A 177 16.94 9.19 -6.89
N PRO A 178 17.24 7.90 -6.65
CA PRO A 178 18.62 7.43 -6.63
C PRO A 178 19.39 7.78 -7.90
N GLN A 179 20.68 8.03 -7.75
CA GLN A 179 21.57 8.28 -8.88
C GLN A 179 21.61 7.05 -9.80
N GLY A 180 21.50 7.25 -11.11
CA GLY A 180 21.48 6.15 -12.10
C GLY A 180 20.09 5.65 -12.49
N TRP A 181 19.00 6.22 -11.94
CA TRP A 181 17.66 5.94 -12.44
C TRP A 181 17.47 6.54 -13.85
N THR A 182 17.29 5.69 -14.86
CA THR A 182 17.15 6.08 -16.28
C THR A 182 15.70 6.14 -16.78
N GLY A 183 14.71 6.19 -15.88
CA GLY A 183 13.29 6.16 -16.24
C GLY A 183 12.70 4.76 -16.37
N LEU A 184 11.37 4.66 -16.41
CA LEU A 184 10.67 3.42 -16.74
C LEU A 184 10.90 3.08 -18.22
N LYS A 185 11.61 1.99 -18.49
CA LYS A 185 11.34 1.23 -19.72
C LYS A 185 10.04 0.49 -19.47
N LEU A 186 8.91 1.10 -19.84
CA LEU A 186 7.64 0.38 -19.93
C LEU A 186 7.87 -0.77 -20.92
N PHE A 187 7.85 -2.00 -20.42
CA PHE A 187 7.70 -3.16 -21.30
C PHE A 187 6.30 -3.04 -21.92
N MET A 188 6.25 -2.72 -23.22
CA MET A 188 5.07 -2.90 -24.06
C MET A 188 4.75 -4.39 -24.17
#